data_AF-A0AAU4J348-F1
#
_entry.id   AF-A0AAU4J348-F1
#
_cell.length_a   1.000
_cell.length_b   1.000
_cell.length_c   1.000
_cell.angle_alpha   90.00
_cell.angle_beta   90.00
_cell.angle_gamma   90.00
#
_symmetry.space_group_name_H-M   'P 1'
#
loop_
_entity.id
_entity.type
_entity.pdbx_description
1 polymer ?
#
loop_
_entity_poly.entity_id
_entity_poly.type
_entity_poly.pdbx_seq_one_letter_code
_entity_poly.pdbx_strand_id
1 'polypeptide(L)'
;MITSYLKGPAPVRQRAIDDLDTRSASVLSVYGQRMASAAVRAGSVETLRRGLVAVGMTQTRLGDARENLYPLAALNDAASLLGTSLRSLITDVSDSLPSSAVDELRAFDQRQEQDKTLEGMGLRRLGSGQTFLYS
;
A
#
# COMPACT_ATOMS: atom_id res chain seq x y z
N MET A 1 -1.48 11.75 9.61
CA MET A 1 -2.19 10.50 9.91
C MET A 1 -1.23 9.31 9.93
N ILE A 2 -0.72 8.81 8.79
CA ILE A 2 0.19 7.64 8.75
C ILE A 2 1.50 7.85 9.54
N THR A 3 2.12 9.03 9.45
CA THR A 3 3.32 9.33 10.24
C THR A 3 3.06 9.29 11.75
N SER A 4 1.88 9.74 12.19
CA SER A 4 1.48 9.71 13.60
C SER A 4 1.20 8.27 14.05
N TYR A 5 0.58 7.47 13.18
CA TYR A 5 0.36 6.04 13.39
C TYR A 5 1.68 5.30 13.60
N LEU A 6 2.66 5.48 12.70
CA LEU A 6 3.96 4.79 12.76
C LEU A 6 4.75 5.12 14.03
N LYS A 7 4.59 6.33 14.57
CA LYS A 7 5.24 6.75 15.83
C LYS A 7 4.49 6.32 17.08
N GLY A 8 3.23 5.91 16.96
CA GLY A 8 2.40 5.50 18.08
C GLY A 8 2.82 4.13 18.63
N PRO A 9 2.65 3.88 19.94
CA PRO A 9 2.86 2.54 20.51
C PRO A 9 1.81 1.55 19.98
N ALA A 10 2.09 0.24 20.07
CA ALA A 10 1.25 -0.81 19.50
C ALA A 10 -0.26 -0.70 19.88
N PRO A 11 -0.65 -0.40 21.15
CA PRO A 11 -2.07 -0.25 21.49
C PRO A 11 -2.75 0.94 20.79
N VAL A 12 -2.01 2.03 20.54
CA VAL A 12 -2.53 3.20 19.81
C VAL A 12 -2.68 2.89 18.33
N ARG A 13 -1.73 2.14 17.75
CA ARG A 13 -1.84 1.67 16.36
C ARG A 13 -3.04 0.75 16.19
N GLN A 14 -3.25 -0.19 17.11
CA GLN A 14 -4.39 -1.10 17.06
C GLN A 14 -5.71 -0.32 17.11
N ARG A 15 -5.86 0.61 18.06
CA ARG A 15 -7.06 1.46 18.15
C ARG A 15 -7.31 2.26 16.89
N ALA A 16 -6.26 2.83 16.28
CA ALA A 16 -6.39 3.58 15.04
C ALA A 16 -6.90 2.73 13.86
N ILE A 17 -6.62 1.42 13.85
CA ILE A 17 -7.20 0.48 12.89
C ILE A 17 -8.64 0.13 13.29
N ASP A 18 -8.89 -0.06 14.59
CA ASP A 18 -10.20 -0.45 15.08
C ASP A 18 -11.28 0.61 14.85
N ASP A 19 -10.88 1.88 14.90
CA ASP A 19 -11.74 3.03 14.66
C ASP A 19 -11.94 3.35 13.16
N LEU A 20 -11.30 2.61 12.24
CA LEU A 20 -11.52 2.81 10.80
C LEU A 20 -12.90 2.30 10.39
N ASP A 21 -13.75 3.25 9.98
CA ASP A 21 -14.96 2.94 9.21
C ASP A 21 -14.62 2.63 7.74
N THR A 22 -15.59 2.04 7.04
CA THR A 22 -15.43 1.64 5.64
C THR A 22 -15.08 2.81 4.73
N ARG A 23 -15.65 4.00 4.98
CA ARG A 23 -15.38 5.19 4.19
C ARG A 23 -13.93 5.64 4.33
N SER A 24 -13.42 5.69 5.55
CA SER A 24 -12.03 6.04 5.86
C SER A 24 -11.07 4.99 5.31
N ALA A 25 -11.47 3.72 5.34
CA ALA A 25 -10.70 2.64 4.74
C ALA A 25 -10.57 2.81 3.21
N SER A 26 -11.67 3.10 2.48
CA SER A 26 -11.60 3.35 1.04
C SER A 26 -10.74 4.58 0.71
N VAL A 27 -10.80 5.64 1.52
CA VAL A 27 -9.91 6.82 1.36
C VAL A 27 -8.45 6.45 1.55
N LEU A 28 -8.12 5.61 2.55
CA LEU A 28 -6.75 5.14 2.79
C LEU A 28 -6.24 4.21 1.69
N SER A 29 -7.12 3.38 1.11
CA SER A 29 -6.77 2.55 -0.06
C SER A 29 -6.35 3.41 -1.25
N VAL A 30 -7.15 4.43 -1.60
CA VAL A 30 -6.81 5.40 -2.66
C VAL A 30 -5.55 6.20 -2.32
N TYR A 31 -5.36 6.55 -1.05
CA TYR A 31 -4.13 7.19 -0.59
C TYR A 31 -2.91 6.31 -0.88
N GLY A 32 -2.98 4.99 -0.68
CA GLY A 32 -1.93 4.03 -1.04
C GLY A 32 -1.48 4.14 -2.49
N GLN A 33 -2.41 4.14 -3.45
CA GLN A 33 -2.10 4.29 -4.87
C GLN A 33 -1.48 5.66 -5.19
N ARG A 34 -1.99 6.74 -4.58
CA ARG A 34 -1.41 8.08 -4.74
C ARG A 34 0.01 8.16 -4.21
N MET A 35 0.30 7.47 -3.11
CA MET A 35 1.64 7.39 -2.53
C MET A 35 2.61 6.57 -3.38
N ALA A 36 2.15 5.53 -4.06
CA ALA A 36 2.96 4.83 -5.07
C ALA A 36 3.42 5.79 -6.17
N SER A 37 2.50 6.59 -6.70
CA SER A 37 2.82 7.62 -7.70
C SER A 37 3.81 8.65 -7.13
N ALA A 38 3.54 9.19 -5.94
CA ALA A 38 4.40 10.19 -5.30
C ALA A 38 5.80 9.66 -4.97
N ALA A 39 5.91 8.38 -4.60
CA ALA A 39 7.17 7.73 -4.29
C ALA A 39 8.08 7.65 -5.52
N VAL A 40 7.53 7.26 -6.67
CA VAL A 40 8.27 7.22 -7.94
C VAL A 40 8.73 8.63 -8.34
N ARG A 41 7.84 9.63 -8.28
CA ARG A 41 8.20 11.03 -8.59
C ARG A 41 9.34 11.57 -7.74
N ALA A 42 9.35 11.22 -6.45
CA ALA A 42 10.31 11.71 -5.48
C ALA A 42 11.55 10.80 -5.31
N GLY A 43 11.59 9.62 -5.96
CA GLY A 43 12.64 8.64 -5.71
C GLY A 43 12.69 8.13 -4.26
N SER A 44 11.54 8.02 -3.58
CA SER A 44 11.48 7.83 -2.12
C SER A 44 10.81 6.52 -1.70
N VAL A 45 11.63 5.55 -1.28
CA VAL A 45 11.18 4.29 -0.67
C VAL A 45 10.38 4.53 0.62
N GLU A 46 10.72 5.55 1.40
CA GLU A 46 9.98 5.90 2.62
C GLU A 46 8.56 6.38 2.32
N THR A 47 8.37 7.16 1.25
CA THR A 47 7.05 7.53 0.75
C THR A 47 6.26 6.27 0.36
N LEU A 48 6.93 5.31 -0.29
CA LEU A 48 6.30 4.05 -0.68
C LEU A 48 5.87 3.20 0.53
N ARG A 49 6.72 3.09 1.56
CA ARG A 49 6.40 2.40 2.83
C ARG A 49 5.15 2.96 3.50
N ARG A 50 5.00 4.28 3.53
CA ARG A 50 3.79 4.93 4.08
C ARG A 50 2.53 4.57 3.29
N GLY A 51 2.65 4.47 1.97
CA GLY A 51 1.57 3.96 1.11
C GLY A 51 1.19 2.53 1.46
N LEU A 52 2.18 1.64 1.64
CA LEU A 52 1.95 0.25 2.01
C LEU A 52 1.32 0.11 3.41
N VAL A 53 1.76 0.89 4.40
CA VAL A 53 1.13 0.92 5.72
C VAL A 53 -0.33 1.33 5.62
N ALA A 54 -0.64 2.37 4.82
CA ALA A 54 -2.02 2.80 4.63
C ALA A 54 -2.89 1.68 4.05
N VAL A 55 -2.42 0.94 3.05
CA VAL A 55 -3.13 -0.21 2.48
C VAL A 55 -3.23 -1.37 3.46
N GLY A 56 -2.19 -1.62 4.26
CA GLY A 56 -2.23 -2.64 5.31
C GLY A 56 -3.31 -2.35 6.36
N MET A 57 -3.48 -1.08 6.74
CA MET A 57 -4.52 -0.67 7.70
C MET A 57 -5.95 -0.93 7.19
N THR A 58 -6.17 -1.01 5.88
CA THR A 58 -7.51 -1.12 5.29
C THR A 58 -7.95 -2.55 5.00
N GLN A 59 -7.04 -3.54 5.01
CA GLN A 59 -7.31 -4.89 4.50
C GLN A 59 -8.57 -5.55 5.07
N THR A 60 -8.86 -5.36 6.35
CA THR A 60 -10.03 -5.97 7.01
C THR A 60 -11.20 -5.01 7.21
N ARG A 61 -11.12 -3.79 6.64
CA ARG A 61 -12.06 -2.68 6.90
C ARG A 61 -12.79 -2.18 5.65
N LEU A 62 -12.38 -2.62 4.47
CA LEU A 62 -13.07 -2.31 3.22
C LEU A 62 -14.37 -3.09 3.09
N GLY A 63 -15.36 -2.49 2.41
CA GLY A 63 -16.61 -3.17 2.05
C GLY A 63 -16.39 -4.26 1.00
N ASP A 64 -15.39 -4.06 0.13
CA ASP A 64 -14.87 -5.08 -0.80
C ASP A 64 -13.34 -5.11 -0.71
N ALA A 65 -12.78 -6.22 -0.25
CA ALA A 65 -11.33 -6.40 -0.10
C ALA A 65 -10.58 -6.28 -1.45
N ARG A 66 -11.27 -6.47 -2.58
CA ARG A 66 -10.68 -6.32 -3.92
C ARG A 66 -10.27 -4.88 -4.21
N GLU A 67 -10.84 -3.88 -3.53
CA GLU A 67 -10.43 -2.48 -3.68
C GLU A 67 -8.96 -2.25 -3.30
N ASN A 68 -8.36 -3.13 -2.50
CA ASN A 68 -6.93 -3.08 -2.17
C ASN A 68 -6.01 -3.68 -3.24
N LEU A 69 -6.53 -4.42 -4.22
CA LEU A 69 -5.68 -5.02 -5.26
C LEU A 69 -5.05 -3.97 -6.18
N TYR A 70 -5.80 -2.91 -6.50
CA TYR A 70 -5.33 -1.79 -7.32
C TYR A 70 -4.14 -1.04 -6.69
N PRO A 71 -4.21 -0.54 -5.45
CA PRO A 71 -3.06 0.10 -4.82
C PRO A 71 -1.92 -0.89 -4.57
N LEU A 72 -2.16 -2.17 -4.32
CA LEU A 72 -1.10 -3.17 -4.17
C LEU A 72 -0.32 -3.40 -5.47
N ALA A 73 -0.99 -3.49 -6.61
CA ALA A 73 -0.31 -3.56 -7.91
C ALA A 73 0.52 -2.30 -8.20
N ALA A 74 -0.02 -1.11 -7.89
CA ALA A 74 0.72 0.15 -8.01
C ALA A 74 1.95 0.21 -7.09
N LEU A 75 1.84 -0.25 -5.84
CA LEU A 75 2.94 -0.32 -4.89
C LEU A 75 4.01 -1.33 -5.32
N ASN A 76 3.60 -2.50 -5.83
CA ASN A 76 4.50 -3.52 -6.37
C ASN A 76 5.31 -2.98 -7.55
N ASP A 77 4.64 -2.32 -8.49
CA ASP A 77 5.28 -1.70 -9.64
C ASP A 77 6.25 -0.58 -9.23
N ALA A 78 5.84 0.29 -8.31
CA ALA A 78 6.66 1.37 -7.78
C ALA A 78 7.89 0.85 -7.02
N ALA A 79 7.77 -0.27 -6.31
CA ALA A 79 8.89 -0.92 -5.64
C ALA A 79 9.98 -1.29 -6.65
N SER A 80 9.60 -1.93 -7.75
CA SER A 80 10.52 -2.29 -8.84
C SER A 80 11.19 -1.07 -9.46
N LEU A 81 10.44 0.02 -9.72
CA LEU A 81 10.98 1.27 -10.27
C LEU A 81 11.99 1.96 -9.33
N LEU A 82 11.85 1.76 -8.02
CA LEU A 82 12.73 2.32 -7.00
C LEU A 82 13.89 1.37 -6.63
N GLY A 83 14.05 0.25 -7.33
CA GLY A 83 15.12 -0.71 -7.07
C GLY A 83 14.95 -1.51 -5.78
N THR A 84 13.72 -1.67 -5.31
CA THR A 84 13.37 -2.54 -4.16
C THR A 84 12.32 -3.57 -4.57
N SER A 85 11.76 -4.32 -3.62
CA SER A 85 10.70 -5.30 -3.86
C SER A 85 9.56 -5.14 -2.87
N LEU A 86 8.35 -5.54 -3.28
CA LEU A 86 7.18 -5.54 -2.40
C LEU A 86 7.45 -6.36 -1.13
N ARG A 87 8.04 -7.55 -1.27
CA ARG A 87 8.49 -8.38 -0.15
C ARG A 87 9.36 -7.65 0.88
N SER A 88 10.34 -6.87 0.41
CA SER A 88 11.23 -6.11 1.31
C SER A 88 10.43 -5.04 2.06
N LEU A 89 9.55 -4.33 1.36
CA LEU A 89 8.67 -3.33 1.97
C LEU A 89 7.73 -3.96 3.01
N ILE A 90 7.12 -5.11 2.71
CA ILE A 90 6.25 -5.85 3.65
C ILE A 90 7.02 -6.21 4.92
N THR A 91 8.27 -6.68 4.75
CA THR A 91 9.15 -7.01 5.88
C THR A 91 9.39 -5.77 6.74
N ASP A 92 9.75 -4.64 6.12
CA ASP A 92 10.04 -3.38 6.81
C ASP A 92 8.85 -2.83 7.59
N VAL A 93 7.62 -3.02 7.11
CA VAL A 93 6.41 -2.47 7.75
C VAL A 93 5.69 -3.46 8.67
N SER A 94 6.15 -4.70 8.76
CA SER A 94 5.44 -5.79 9.44
C SER A 94 5.17 -5.50 10.91
N ASP A 95 6.14 -4.95 11.64
CA ASP A 95 5.99 -4.58 13.06
C ASP A 95 5.01 -3.41 13.29
N SER A 96 4.67 -2.69 12.22
CA SER A 96 3.74 -1.57 12.29
C SER A 96 2.29 -1.98 12.06
N LEU A 97 2.02 -3.20 11.60
CA LEU A 97 0.69 -3.67 11.21
C LEU A 97 0.24 -4.89 12.04
N PRO A 98 -1.08 -5.17 12.13
CA PRO A 98 -1.56 -6.44 12.65
C PRO A 98 -1.08 -7.60 11.80
N SER A 99 -0.81 -8.76 12.42
CA SER A 99 -0.31 -9.95 11.72
C SER A 99 -1.22 -10.38 10.56
N SER A 100 -2.55 -10.32 10.73
CA SER A 100 -3.50 -10.65 9.67
C SER A 100 -3.35 -9.75 8.44
N ALA A 101 -3.11 -8.46 8.62
CA ALA A 101 -2.86 -7.55 7.50
C ALA A 101 -1.53 -7.88 6.81
N VAL A 102 -0.49 -8.21 7.58
CA VAL A 102 0.81 -8.63 7.02
C VAL A 102 0.67 -9.92 6.21
N ASP A 103 -0.13 -10.88 6.68
CA ASP A 103 -0.36 -12.14 5.99
C ASP A 103 -1.11 -11.94 4.67
N GLU A 104 -2.09 -11.04 4.61
CA GLU A 104 -2.76 -10.66 3.36
C GLU A 104 -1.82 -9.97 2.37
N LEU A 105 -0.94 -9.09 2.85
CA LEU A 105 0.08 -8.47 2.01
C LEU A 105 1.05 -9.50 1.43
N ARG A 106 1.46 -10.48 2.25
CA ARG A 106 2.31 -11.60 1.79
C ARG A 106 1.58 -12.49 0.80
N ALA A 107 0.29 -12.76 1.02
CA ALA A 107 -0.53 -13.53 0.10
C ALA A 107 -0.62 -12.85 -1.28
N PHE A 108 -0.67 -11.52 -1.33
CA PHE A 108 -0.56 -10.77 -2.59
C PHE A 108 0.83 -10.90 -3.23
N ASP A 109 1.92 -10.74 -2.49
CA ASP A 109 3.31 -10.88 -3.00
C ASP A 109 3.57 -12.25 -3.65
N GLN A 110 2.92 -13.30 -3.10
CA GLN A 110 3.04 -14.70 -3.54
C GLN A 110 2.19 -15.04 -4.77
N ARG A 111 1.35 -14.14 -5.27
CA ARG A 111 0.59 -14.38 -6.50
C ARG A 111 1.52 -14.50 -7.70
N GLN A 112 1.04 -15.16 -8.75
CA GLN A 112 1.73 -15.22 -10.03
C GLN A 112 1.95 -13.79 -10.57
N GLU A 113 3.06 -13.56 -11.28
CA GLU A 113 3.42 -12.21 -11.77
C GLU A 113 2.26 -11.54 -12.52
N GLN A 114 1.57 -12.28 -13.40
CA GLN A 114 0.41 -11.80 -14.16
C GLN A 114 -0.76 -11.29 -13.29
N ASP A 115 -0.90 -11.81 -12.06
CA ASP A 115 -1.99 -11.48 -11.13
C ASP A 115 -1.63 -10.32 -10.18
N LYS A 116 -0.45 -9.73 -10.35
CA LYS A 116 0.05 -8.57 -9.60
C LYS A 116 0.63 -7.46 -10.48
N THR A 117 0.46 -7.57 -11.80
CA THR A 117 0.81 -6.50 -12.75
C THR A 117 -0.24 -5.38 -12.72
N LEU A 118 0.15 -4.23 -13.26
CA LEU A 118 -0.78 -3.12 -13.47
C LEU A 118 -1.87 -3.53 -14.47
N GLU A 119 -1.48 -4.14 -15.59
CA GLU A 119 -2.38 -4.55 -16.67
C GLU A 119 -3.42 -5.55 -16.19
N GLY A 120 -3.03 -6.50 -15.33
CA GLY A 120 -3.94 -7.47 -14.71
C GLY A 120 -5.00 -6.81 -13.81
N MET A 121 -4.72 -5.60 -13.31
CA MET A 121 -5.64 -4.78 -12.52
C MET A 121 -6.31 -3.67 -13.34
N GLY A 122 -6.13 -3.65 -14.67
CA GLY A 122 -6.67 -2.61 -15.55
C GLY A 122 -6.04 -1.23 -15.31
N LEU A 123 -4.87 -1.18 -14.68
CA LEU A 123 -4.09 0.03 -14.43
C LEU A 123 -2.98 0.20 -15.46
N ARG A 124 -2.47 1.42 -15.56
CA ARG A 124 -1.30 1.77 -16.36
C ARG A 124 -0.50 2.91 -15.72
N ARG A 125 0.77 3.00 -16.11
CA ARG A 125 1.60 4.19 -15.85
C ARG A 125 1.22 5.29 -16.83
N LEU A 126 1.06 6.51 -16.34
CA LEU A 126 0.87 7.72 -17.15
C LEU A 126 1.89 8.78 -16.77
N GLY A 127 2.33 9.57 -17.74
CA GLY A 127 3.32 10.62 -17.53
C GLY A 127 4.72 10.10 -17.19
N SER A 128 5.61 11.01 -16.79
CA SER A 128 6.99 10.71 -16.40
C SER A 128 7.53 11.81 -15.48
N GLY A 129 8.62 11.53 -14.77
CA GLY A 129 9.22 12.50 -13.84
C GLY A 129 8.16 13.06 -12.87
N GLN A 130 7.92 14.37 -12.90
CA GLN A 130 6.96 15.03 -12.01
C GLN A 130 5.48 14.81 -12.36
N THR A 131 5.14 14.30 -13.55
CA THR A 131 3.75 14.02 -13.96
C THR A 131 3.37 12.55 -13.80
N PHE A 132 4.29 11.71 -13.33
CA PHE A 132 4.06 10.27 -13.19
C PHE A 132 2.88 9.96 -12.27
N LEU A 133 1.95 9.11 -12.72
CA LEU A 133 0.82 8.61 -11.94
C LEU A 133 0.34 7.23 -12.41
N TYR A 134 -0.28 6.48 -11.50
CA TYR A 134 -1.02 5.24 -11.79
C TYR A 134 -2.51 5.54 -11.97
N SER A 135 -3.10 5.10 -13.09
CA SER A 135 -4.52 5.28 -13.43
C SER A 135 -5.09 4.07 -14.15
#